data_AF-A0A2V6VY71-F1
#
_entry.id   AF-A0A2V6VY71-F1
#
_cell.length_a   1.000
_cell.length_b   1.000
_cell.length_c   1.000
_cell.angle_alpha   90.00
_cell.angle_beta   90.00
_cell.angle_gamma   90.00
#
_symmetry.space_group_name_H-M   'P 1'
#
loop_
_entity.id
_entity.type
_entity.pdbx_description
1 polymer ?
#
loop_
_entity_poly.entity_id
_entity_poly.type
_entity_poly.pdbx_seq_one_letter_code
_entity_poly.pdbx_strand_id
1 'polypeptide(L)' 'MAISPEFAMALSSESRDRILGRLSAGGLPRKGLTKMYAGYGRGYRCAACDRTITPYDVEYDMDFGGGVSYRMH' A
#
# COMPACT_ATOMS: atom_id res chain seq x y z
N MET A 1 -6.90 -16.52 -15.13
CA MET A 1 -7.49 -15.27 -14.62
C MET A 1 -6.41 -14.21 -14.76
N ALA A 2 -6.42 -13.48 -15.88
CA ALA A 2 -5.37 -12.52 -16.20
C ALA A 2 -5.63 -11.24 -15.39
N ILE A 3 -4.63 -10.83 -14.61
CA ILE A 3 -4.68 -9.54 -13.92
C ILE A 3 -4.52 -8.48 -15.00
N SER A 4 -5.54 -7.65 -15.14
CA SER A 4 -5.60 -6.48 -16.02
C SER A 4 -4.33 -5.63 -15.93
N PRO A 5 -3.70 -5.24 -17.07
CA PRO A 5 -2.44 -4.52 -17.08
C PRO A 5 -2.54 -3.09 -16.51
N GLU A 6 -3.74 -2.52 -16.42
CA GLU A 6 -3.97 -1.24 -15.73
C GLU A 6 -3.77 -1.31 -14.21
N PHE A 7 -3.84 -2.50 -13.60
CA PHE A 7 -3.54 -2.73 -12.18
C PHE A 7 -2.08 -3.12 -11.93
N ALA A 8 -1.31 -3.41 -12.99
CA ALA A 8 0.13 -3.56 -12.91
C ALA A 8 0.77 -2.16 -12.93
N MET A 9 0.56 -1.40 -11.84
CA MET A 9 1.50 -0.33 -11.53
C MET A 9 2.88 -0.95 -11.54
N ALA A 10 3.70 -0.59 -12.54
CA ALA A 10 5.10 -0.94 -12.58
C ALA A 10 5.76 -0.30 -11.37
N LEU A 11 5.75 -1.04 -10.25
CA LEU A 11 6.39 -0.65 -9.03
C LEU A 11 7.87 -0.50 -9.38
N SER A 12 8.38 0.73 -9.35
CA SER A 12 9.81 0.97 -9.56
C SER A 12 10.62 0.01 -8.66
N SER A 13 11.81 -0.40 -9.10
CA SER A 13 12.69 -1.25 -8.28
C SER A 13 12.87 -0.68 -6.88
N GLU A 14 12.99 0.65 -6.77
CA GLU A 14 13.05 1.38 -5.50
C GLU A 14 11.79 1.17 -4.63
N SER A 15 10.59 1.30 -5.20
CA SER A 15 9.34 1.04 -4.49
C SER A 15 9.27 -0.42 -4.02
N ARG A 16 9.76 -1.35 -4.84
CA ARG A 16 9.70 -2.79 -4.55
C ARG A 16 10.62 -3.11 -3.37
N ASP A 17 11.85 -2.61 -3.42
CA ASP A 17 12.84 -2.85 -2.37
C ASP A 17 12.38 -2.26 -1.03
N ARG A 18 11.71 -1.10 -1.05
CA ARG A 18 11.09 -0.52 0.16
C ARG A 18 10.01 -1.43 0.75
N ILE A 19 9.08 -1.94 -0.08
CA ILE A 19 8.03 -2.85 0.39
C ILE A 19 8.63 -4.14 0.94
N LEU A 20 9.61 -4.73 0.25
CA LEU A 20 10.30 -5.94 0.71
C LEU A 20 11.04 -5.70 2.04
N GLY A 21 11.67 -4.54 2.21
CA GLY A 21 12.28 -4.13 3.47
C GLY A 21 11.26 -4.05 4.62
N ARG A 22 10.11 -3.42 4.38
CA ARG A 22 9.01 -3.32 5.38
C ARG A 22 8.43 -4.66 5.77
N LEU A 23 8.23 -5.56 4.80
CA LEU A 23 7.76 -6.92 5.05
C LEU A 23 8.77 -7.72 5.88
N SER A 24 10.07 -7.57 5.58
CA SER A 24 11.14 -8.27 6.31
C SER A 24 11.29 -7.75 7.74
N ALA A 25 11.08 -6.45 7.96
CA ALA A 25 11.09 -5.82 9.28
C ALA A 25 9.79 -6.01 10.09
N GLY A 26 8.77 -6.68 9.53
CA GLY A 26 7.47 -6.87 10.18
C GLY A 26 6.58 -5.61 10.22
N GLY A 27 6.95 -4.55 9.52
CA GLY A 27 6.16 -3.31 9.40
C GLY A 27 4.99 -3.43 8.42
N LEU A 28 4.95 -4.48 7.60
CA LEU A 28 3.81 -4.84 6.76
C LEU A 28 3.47 -6.33 6.95
N PRO A 29 2.17 -6.68 6.89
CA PRO A 29 1.73 -8.07 6.99
C PRO A 29 2.06 -8.85 5.72
N ARG A 30 2.48 -10.10 5.90
CA ARG A 30 2.68 -11.07 4.81
C ARG A 30 1.41 -11.84 4.41
N LYS A 31 0.36 -11.74 5.23
CA LYS A 31 -0.93 -12.40 4.96
C LYS A 31 -1.64 -11.76 3.77
N GLY A 32 -2.59 -12.48 3.20
CA GLY A 32 -3.42 -11.98 2.11
C GLY A 32 -4.24 -10.75 2.53
N LEU A 33 -4.38 -9.81 1.60
CA LEU A 33 -5.25 -8.66 1.76
C LEU A 33 -6.71 -9.13 1.79
N THR A 34 -7.48 -8.67 2.76
CA THR A 34 -8.91 -9.02 2.88
C THR A 34 -9.82 -7.99 2.23
N LYS A 35 -9.50 -6.70 2.40
CA LYS A 35 -10.26 -5.59 1.82
C LYS A 35 -9.32 -4.45 1.46
N MET A 36 -9.65 -3.78 0.37
CA MET A 36 -8.98 -2.56 -0.08
C MET A 36 -10.03 -1.49 -0.33
N TYR A 37 -9.79 -0.29 0.18
CA TYR A 37 -10.58 0.89 -0.11
C TYR A 37 -9.68 1.91 -0.80
N ALA A 38 -10.20 2.59 -1.81
CA ALA A 38 -9.49 3.66 -2.50
C ALA A 38 -10.23 4.99 -2.31
N GLY A 39 -9.50 6.07 -2.09
CA GLY A 39 -10.01 7.42 -1.97
C GLY A 39 -8.92 8.45 -2.27
N TYR A 40 -9.17 9.71 -1.93
CA TYR A 40 -8.12 10.75 -1.97
C TYR A 40 -7.40 10.84 -0.63
N GLY A 41 -6.13 11.22 -0.67
CA GLY A 41 -5.29 11.32 0.52
C GLY A 41 -5.85 12.25 1.60
N ARG A 42 -5.83 11.74 2.83
CA ARG A 42 -6.32 12.44 4.01
C ARG A 42 -5.20 13.01 4.89
N GLY A 43 -3.96 12.99 4.40
CA GLY A 43 -2.78 13.46 5.14
C GLY A 43 -2.10 12.38 6.00
N TYR A 44 -2.46 11.10 5.86
CA TYR A 44 -1.79 10.01 6.57
C TYR A 44 -0.40 9.73 6.00
N ARG A 45 0.45 9.07 6.79
CA ARG A 45 1.75 8.57 6.29
C ARG A 45 1.57 7.27 5.52
N CYS A 46 2.19 7.20 4.35
CA CYS A 46 2.30 5.99 3.56
C CYS A 46 3.11 4.93 4.31
N ALA A 47 2.54 3.75 4.54
CA ALA A 47 3.19 2.64 5.23
C ALA A 47 4.41 2.07 4.47
N ALA A 48 4.50 2.29 3.16
CA ALA A 48 5.63 1.84 2.35
C ALA A 48 6.79 2.84 2.35
N CYS A 49 6.51 4.10 2.03
CA CYS A 49 7.53 5.12 1.76
C CYS A 49 7.62 6.24 2.80
N ASP A 50 6.80 6.20 3.85
CA ASP A 50 6.78 7.16 4.96
C ASP A 50 6.43 8.61 4.61
N ARG A 51 6.19 8.93 3.34
CA ARG A 51 5.72 10.25 2.88
C ARG A 51 4.24 10.47 3.22
N THR A 52 3.84 11.73 3.33
CA THR A 52 2.44 12.11 3.51
C THR A 52 1.66 11.84 2.23
N ILE A 53 0.52 11.16 2.36
CA ILE A 53 -0.47 10.98 1.30
C ILE A 53 -1.32 12.25 1.24
N THR A 54 -1.10 13.06 0.21
CA THR A 54 -1.74 14.35 0.00
C THR A 54 -3.11 14.20 -0.64
N PRO A 55 -3.99 15.22 -0.60
CA PRO A 55 -5.28 15.18 -1.30
C PRO A 55 -5.20 14.98 -2.81
N TYR A 56 -4.02 15.14 -3.41
CA TYR A 56 -3.77 14.89 -4.83
C TYR A 56 -3.33 13.46 -5.13
N ASP A 57 -2.99 12.69 -4.09
CA ASP A 57 -2.67 11.28 -4.20
C ASP A 57 -3.93 10.43 -4.07
N VAL A 58 -3.94 9.29 -4.74
CA VAL A 58 -4.87 8.21 -4.39
C VAL A 58 -4.39 7.60 -3.07
N GLU A 59 -5.30 7.37 -2.14
CA GLU A 59 -5.04 6.66 -0.89
C GLU A 59 -5.67 5.27 -0.96
N TYR A 60 -4.84 4.24 -0.83
CA TYR A 60 -5.27 2.87 -0.63
C TYR A 60 -5.24 2.52 0.85
N ASP A 61 -6.40 2.27 1.44
CA ASP A 61 -6.56 1.74 2.80
C ASP A 61 -6.75 0.22 2.71
N MET A 62 -5.75 -0.52 3.22
CA MET A 62 -5.61 -1.97 3.08
C MET A 62 -5.80 -2.67 4.42
N ASP A 63 -6.88 -3.44 4.54
CA ASP A 63 -7.15 -4.32 5.69
C ASP A 63 -6.76 -5.75 5.37
N PHE A 64 -5.92 -6.32 6.21
CA PHE A 64 -5.43 -7.70 6.10
C PHE A 64 -6.16 -8.66 7.05
N GLY A 65 -7.29 -8.30 7.65
CA GLY A 65 -8.11 -9.17 8.51
C GLY A 65 -7.58 -9.23 9.93
N GLY A 66 -7.27 -8.08 10.53
CA GLY A 66 -6.80 -7.98 11.91
C GLY A 66 -7.20 -6.70 12.64
N GLY A 67 -8.12 -5.93 12.07
CA GLY A 67 -8.51 -4.61 12.60
C GLY A 67 -7.46 -3.51 12.41
N VAL A 68 -6.33 -3.83 11.78
CA VAL A 68 -5.27 -2.86 11.44
C VAL A 68 -5.24 -2.65 9.94
N SER A 69 -5.38 -1.38 9.57
CA SER A 69 -5.34 -0.89 8.20
C SER A 69 -4.00 -0.23 7.89
N TYR A 70 -3.47 -0.49 6.70
CA TYR A 70 -2.25 0.14 6.17
C TYR A 70 -2.59 1.07 5.02
N ARG A 71 -2.05 2.29 5.03
CA ARG A 71 -2.35 3.31 4.03
C ARG A 71 -1.18 3.49 3.07
N MET A 72 -1.45 3.53 1.78
CA MET A 72 -0.44 3.73 0.74
C MET A 72 -0.93 4.69 -0.36
N HIS A 73 0.01 5.23 -1.13
CA HIS A 73 -0.29 5.95 -2.37
C HIS A 73 -0.75 4.99 -3.47
#